data_AF-A0A2W5ZXJ5-F1
#
_entry.id   AF-A0A2W5ZXJ5-F1
#
_cell.length_a   1.000
_cell.length_b   1.000
_cell.length_c   1.000
_cell.angle_alpha   90.00
_cell.angle_beta   90.00
_cell.angle_gamma   90.00
#
_symmetry.space_group_name_H-M   'P 1'
#
loop_
_entity.id
_entity.type
_entity.pdbx_description
1 polymer ?
#
loop_
_entity_poly.entity_id
_entity_poly.type
_entity_poly.pdbx_seq_one_letter_code
_entity_poly.pdbx_strand_id
1 'polypeptide(L)'
;MLRIFDAYGSYRQCRAEEDAWLQAAPPDPATVFEAHFRLTEIHPFGDGNGRTARLLMNLLLIRGGYPPVAVRPEVRKTYLDALERGSLAGDLRPFQNFMHVRLDATLGAYFSALQEALPRPEATPKPAT
;
A
#
# COMPACT_ATOMS: atom_id res chain seq x y z
N MET A 1 -12.67 -19.81 5.22
CA MET A 1 -13.21 -19.88 6.59
C MET A 1 -12.68 -18.67 7.34
N LEU A 2 -13.42 -17.56 7.27
CA LEU A 2 -13.06 -16.30 7.95
C LEU A 2 -13.02 -16.56 9.45
N ARG A 3 -11.87 -16.31 10.09
CA ARG A 3 -11.77 -16.29 11.55
C ARG A 3 -12.55 -15.08 12.05
N ILE A 4 -13.86 -15.25 12.23
CA ILE A 4 -14.67 -14.35 13.03
C ILE A 4 -14.19 -14.58 14.46
N PHE A 5 -13.31 -13.71 14.93
CA PHE A 5 -12.92 -13.66 16.33
C PHE A 5 -14.18 -13.49 17.16
N ASP A 6 -14.43 -14.46 18.04
CA ASP A 6 -15.42 -14.33 19.09
C ASP A 6 -14.92 -13.27 20.10
N ALA A 7 -15.87 -12.56 20.73
CA ALA A 7 -15.70 -11.50 21.73
C ALA A 7 -15.35 -10.07 21.25
N TYR A 8 -16.31 -9.17 21.43
CA TYR A 8 -16.16 -7.70 21.39
C TYR A 8 -14.97 -7.15 22.20
N GLY A 9 -14.47 -7.90 23.19
CA GLY A 9 -13.25 -7.56 23.95
C GLY A 9 -11.95 -7.76 23.17
N SER A 10 -11.85 -8.83 22.37
CA SER A 10 -10.67 -9.13 21.54
C SER A 10 -10.49 -8.10 20.43
N TYR A 11 -11.60 -7.64 19.82
CA TYR A 11 -11.57 -6.62 18.77
C TYR A 11 -11.05 -5.25 19.25
N ARG A 12 -11.47 -4.78 20.44
CA ARG A 12 -10.96 -3.52 21.02
C ARG A 12 -9.46 -3.58 21.30
N GLN A 13 -8.99 -4.75 21.73
CA GLN A 13 -7.58 -4.97 22.01
C GLN A 13 -6.75 -5.02 20.72
N CYS A 14 -7.19 -5.74 19.68
CA CYS A 14 -6.52 -5.73 18.38
C CYS A 14 -6.42 -4.32 17.78
N ARG A 15 -7.47 -3.50 17.92
CA ARG A 15 -7.43 -2.10 17.46
C ARG A 15 -6.41 -1.27 18.23
N ALA A 16 -6.38 -1.37 19.56
CA ALA A 16 -5.44 -0.60 20.38
C ALA A 16 -3.98 -1.01 20.11
N GLU A 17 -3.74 -2.30 19.87
CA GLU A 17 -2.44 -2.83 19.46
C GLU A 17 -2.01 -2.32 18.07
N GLU A 18 -2.95 -2.25 17.11
CA GLU A 18 -2.70 -1.68 15.78
C GLU A 18 -2.37 -0.19 15.85
N ASP A 19 -3.14 0.58 16.63
CA ASP A 19 -2.89 2.01 16.85
C ASP A 19 -1.51 2.25 17.49
N ALA A 20 -1.16 1.49 18.53
CA ALA A 20 0.14 1.59 19.19
C ALA A 20 1.29 1.22 18.24
N TRP A 21 1.11 0.18 17.41
CA TRP A 21 2.10 -0.22 16.42
C TRP A 21 2.28 0.84 15.34
N LEU A 22 1.20 1.44 14.82
CA LEU A 22 1.26 2.50 13.82
C LEU A 22 2.00 3.75 14.32
N GLN A 23 1.90 4.09 15.60
CA GLN A 23 2.61 5.22 16.19
C GLN A 23 4.11 4.97 16.36
N ALA A 24 4.52 3.71 16.55
CA ALA A 24 5.91 3.33 16.77
C ALA A 24 6.66 2.98 15.47
N ALA A 25 5.93 2.56 14.43
CA ALA A 25 6.53 2.06 13.20
C ALA A 25 7.06 3.19 12.29
N PRO A 26 8.15 2.96 11.55
CA PRO A 26 8.67 3.94 10.60
C PRO A 26 7.64 4.22 9.49
N PRO A 27 7.51 5.47 9.00
CA PRO A 27 6.54 5.81 7.95
C PRO A 27 7.03 5.39 6.54
N ASP A 28 7.64 4.22 6.42
CA ASP A 28 8.11 3.65 5.16
C ASP A 28 7.00 2.87 4.43
N PRO A 29 7.14 2.62 3.12
CA PRO A 29 6.09 1.95 2.36
C PRO A 29 5.77 0.53 2.87
N ALA A 30 6.76 -0.19 3.39
CA ALA A 30 6.56 -1.55 3.89
C ALA A 30 5.61 -1.55 5.09
N THR A 31 5.83 -0.64 6.03
CA THR A 31 4.95 -0.41 7.18
C THR A 31 3.55 -0.02 6.74
N VAL A 32 3.43 0.88 5.75
CA VAL A 32 2.14 1.31 5.22
C VAL A 32 1.36 0.16 4.56
N PHE A 33 2.04 -0.71 3.83
CA PHE A 33 1.41 -1.90 3.25
C PHE A 33 1.02 -2.91 4.33
N GLU A 34 1.83 -3.07 5.37
CA GLU A 34 1.46 -3.93 6.49
C GLU A 34 0.22 -3.40 7.24
N ALA A 35 0.12 -2.08 7.44
CA ALA A 35 -1.08 -1.44 8.01
C ALA A 35 -2.34 -1.75 7.18
N HIS A 36 -2.25 -1.68 5.85
CA HIS A 36 -3.34 -2.12 4.98
C HIS A 36 -3.73 -3.57 5.25
N PHE A 37 -2.73 -4.48 5.28
CA PHE A 37 -2.96 -5.91 5.46
C PHE A 37 -3.65 -6.20 6.80
N ARG A 38 -3.15 -5.62 7.90
CA ARG A 38 -3.71 -5.78 9.24
C ARG A 38 -5.17 -5.31 9.30
N LEU A 39 -5.51 -4.15 8.73
CA LEU A 39 -6.89 -3.68 8.67
C LEU A 39 -7.79 -4.64 7.87
N THR A 40 -7.27 -5.19 6.76
CA THR A 40 -8.00 -6.21 6.00
C THR A 40 -8.13 -7.54 6.71
N GLU A 41 -7.30 -7.86 7.72
CA GLU A 41 -7.48 -9.08 8.51
C GLU A 41 -8.50 -8.88 9.64
N ILE A 42 -8.44 -7.74 10.34
CA ILE A 42 -9.31 -7.44 11.48
C ILE A 42 -10.78 -7.29 11.07
N HIS A 43 -11.05 -6.84 9.84
CA HIS A 43 -12.40 -6.59 9.30
C HIS A 43 -13.31 -5.77 10.26
N PRO A 44 -12.89 -4.54 10.64
CA PRO A 44 -13.57 -3.75 11.67
C PRO A 44 -14.98 -3.23 11.31
N PHE A 45 -15.37 -3.25 10.03
CA PHE A 45 -16.64 -2.70 9.56
C PHE A 45 -17.53 -3.79 8.96
N GLY A 46 -18.85 -3.60 9.00
CA GLY A 46 -19.81 -4.54 8.39
C GLY A 46 -19.68 -4.66 6.87
N ASP A 47 -19.27 -3.58 6.19
CA ASP A 47 -18.89 -3.57 4.77
C ASP A 47 -17.80 -2.51 4.56
N GLY A 48 -17.03 -2.63 3.48
CA GLY A 48 -16.10 -1.60 3.02
C GLY A 48 -14.68 -1.75 3.52
N ASN A 49 -14.34 -2.79 4.28
CA ASN A 49 -12.99 -3.01 4.84
C ASN A 49 -11.88 -2.87 3.79
N GLY A 50 -12.01 -3.51 2.63
CA GLY A 50 -11.02 -3.39 1.56
C GLY A 50 -10.95 -2.00 0.91
N ARG A 51 -12.03 -1.20 0.92
CA ARG A 51 -12.01 0.21 0.48
C ARG A 51 -11.29 1.06 1.52
N THR A 52 -11.64 0.89 2.79
CA THR A 52 -11.01 1.62 3.91
C THR A 52 -9.52 1.30 4.03
N ALA A 53 -9.11 0.05 3.88
CA ALA A 53 -7.70 -0.35 3.94
C ALA A 53 -6.85 0.34 2.86
N ARG A 54 -7.37 0.40 1.62
CA ARG A 54 -6.69 1.11 0.52
C ARG A 54 -6.66 2.62 0.72
N LEU A 55 -7.70 3.20 1.33
CA LEU A 55 -7.71 4.63 1.67
C LEU A 55 -6.70 4.94 2.79
N LEU A 56 -6.65 4.12 3.85
CA LEU A 56 -5.68 4.24 4.93
C LEU A 56 -4.26 4.14 4.40
N MET A 57 -3.98 3.12 3.58
CA MET A 57 -2.70 2.94 2.91
C MET A 57 -2.28 4.20 2.14
N ASN A 58 -3.16 4.74 1.30
CA ASN A 58 -2.83 5.92 0.50
C ASN A 58 -2.67 7.18 1.35
N LEU A 59 -3.45 7.33 2.43
CA LEU A 59 -3.28 8.42 3.38
C LEU A 59 -1.88 8.38 4.02
N LEU A 60 -1.42 7.20 4.45
CA LEU A 60 -0.11 7.04 5.07
C LEU A 60 1.03 7.21 4.06
N LEU A 61 0.89 6.70 2.83
CA LEU A 61 1.87 6.94 1.75
C LEU A 61 2.05 8.43 1.48
N ILE A 62 0.94 9.17 1.31
CA ILE A 62 0.97 10.60 1.06
C ILE A 62 1.64 11.36 2.21
N ARG A 63 1.34 10.97 3.47
CA ARG A 63 2.00 11.54 4.65
C ARG A 63 3.50 11.25 4.68
N GLY A 64 3.93 10.11 4.15
CA GLY A 64 5.34 9.74 3.99
C GLY A 64 6.03 10.34 2.76
N GLY A 65 5.34 11.15 1.95
CA GLY A 65 5.90 11.73 0.72
C GLY A 65 5.92 10.78 -0.47
N TYR A 66 5.21 9.65 -0.40
CA TYR A 66 5.07 8.69 -1.49
C TYR A 66 3.78 8.95 -2.30
N PRO A 67 3.79 8.66 -3.62
CA PRO A 67 2.58 8.78 -4.41
C PRO A 67 1.54 7.71 -4.03
N PRO A 68 0.24 8.01 -4.19
CA PRO A 68 -0.81 7.04 -3.91
C PRO A 68 -0.76 5.87 -4.89
N VAL A 69 -1.02 4.66 -4.39
CA VAL A 69 -1.02 3.43 -5.18
C VAL A 69 -2.45 2.99 -5.48
N ALA A 70 -2.74 2.75 -6.76
CA ALA A 70 -4.04 2.27 -7.21
C ALA A 70 -4.00 0.77 -7.54
N VAL A 71 -4.77 -0.06 -6.84
CA VAL A 71 -5.01 -1.46 -7.23
C VAL A 71 -6.06 -1.49 -8.34
N ARG A 72 -5.61 -1.60 -9.60
CA ARG A 72 -6.49 -1.55 -10.77
C ARG A 72 -7.26 -2.88 -10.94
N PRO A 73 -8.41 -2.88 -11.64
CA PRO A 73 -9.22 -4.09 -11.84
C PRO A 73 -8.44 -5.25 -12.45
N GLU A 74 -7.50 -4.97 -13.36
CA GLU A 74 -6.75 -5.97 -14.12
C GLU A 74 -5.84 -6.83 -13.21
N VAL A 75 -5.34 -6.23 -12.13
CA VAL A 75 -4.46 -6.90 -11.15
C VAL A 75 -5.18 -7.30 -9.87
N ARG A 76 -6.52 -7.14 -9.82
CA ARG A 76 -7.33 -7.43 -8.64
C ARG A 76 -7.16 -8.86 -8.16
N LYS A 77 -7.11 -9.83 -9.07
CA LYS A 77 -6.94 -11.25 -8.72
C LYS A 77 -5.64 -11.47 -7.96
N THR A 78 -4.51 -11.02 -8.53
CA THR A 78 -3.19 -11.14 -7.89
C THR A 78 -3.13 -10.49 -6.52
N TYR A 79 -3.76 -9.33 -6.37
CA TYR A 79 -3.88 -8.66 -5.07
C TYR A 79 -4.64 -9.51 -4.03
N LEU A 80 -5.79 -10.07 -4.41
CA LEU A 80 -6.58 -10.93 -3.53
C LEU A 80 -5.85 -12.23 -3.19
N ASP A 81 -5.21 -12.87 -4.17
CA ASP A 81 -4.42 -14.09 -3.96
C ASP A 81 -3.24 -13.82 -3.00
N ALA A 82 -2.61 -12.64 -3.08
CA ALA A 82 -1.53 -12.24 -2.19
C ALA A 82 -2.03 -12.00 -0.75
N LEU A 83 -3.20 -11.37 -0.58
CA LEU A 83 -3.84 -11.22 0.74
C LEU A 83 -4.20 -12.57 1.34
N GLU A 84 -4.79 -13.47 0.55
CA GLU A 84 -5.17 -14.81 0.99
C GLU A 84 -3.94 -15.61 1.46
N ARG A 85 -2.84 -15.56 0.72
CA ARG A 85 -1.57 -16.20 1.14
C ARG A 85 -1.06 -15.66 2.46
N GLY A 86 -1.08 -14.34 2.64
CA GLY A 86 -0.71 -13.71 3.91
C GLY A 86 -1.57 -14.23 5.06
N SER A 87 -2.89 -14.27 4.87
CA SER A 87 -3.82 -14.63 5.95
C SER A 87 -3.83 -16.13 6.26
N LEU A 88 -3.68 -17.00 5.26
CA LEU A 88 -3.70 -18.45 5.45
C LEU A 88 -2.34 -19.04 5.84
N ALA A 89 -1.25 -18.54 5.25
CA ALA A 89 0.09 -19.09 5.43
C ALA A 89 1.00 -18.23 6.32
N GLY A 90 0.54 -17.07 6.77
CA GLY A 90 1.35 -16.12 7.54
C GLY A 90 2.49 -15.49 6.74
N ASP A 91 2.51 -15.66 5.41
CA ASP A 91 3.56 -15.15 4.54
C ASP A 91 3.12 -13.83 3.89
N LEU A 92 3.54 -12.72 4.48
CA LEU A 92 3.22 -11.38 3.99
C LEU A 92 4.07 -10.95 2.77
N ARG A 93 5.15 -11.67 2.47
CA ARG A 93 6.12 -11.28 1.40
C ARG A 93 5.47 -11.15 0.02
N PRO A 94 4.58 -12.05 -0.43
CA PRO A 94 3.89 -11.91 -1.71
C PRO A 94 3.07 -10.62 -1.80
N PHE A 95 2.40 -10.24 -0.71
CA PHE A 95 1.62 -9.01 -0.64
C PHE A 95 2.51 -7.77 -0.65
N GLN A 96 3.56 -7.74 0.18
CA GLN A 96 4.55 -6.66 0.19
C GLN A 96 5.19 -6.46 -1.19
N ASN A 97 5.68 -7.54 -1.80
CA ASN A 97 6.29 -7.49 -3.13
C ASN A 97 5.33 -6.96 -4.18
N PHE A 98 4.08 -7.44 -4.18
CA PHE A 98 3.05 -6.94 -5.08
C PHE A 98 2.87 -5.44 -4.92
N MET A 99 2.71 -4.94 -3.69
CA MET A 99 2.49 -3.53 -3.42
C MET A 99 3.70 -2.65 -3.78
N HIS A 100 4.92 -3.12 -3.53
CA HIS A 100 6.14 -2.42 -3.95
C HIS A 100 6.26 -2.30 -5.47
N VAL A 101 5.94 -3.36 -6.22
CA VAL A 101 5.90 -3.30 -7.69
C VAL A 101 4.87 -2.27 -8.17
N ARG A 102 3.72 -2.15 -7.49
CA ARG A 102 2.71 -1.15 -7.84
C ARG A 102 3.17 0.28 -7.51
N LEU A 103 3.88 0.48 -6.40
CA LEU A 103 4.45 1.76 -6.04
C LEU A 103 5.52 2.21 -7.03
N ASP A 104 6.44 1.30 -7.39
CA ASP A 104 7.49 1.55 -8.38
C ASP A 104 6.89 1.93 -9.75
N ALA A 105 5.87 1.20 -10.21
CA ALA A 105 5.16 1.53 -11.44
C ALA A 105 4.49 2.91 -11.40
N THR A 106 3.93 3.32 -10.25
CA THR A 106 3.36 4.67 -10.08
C THR A 106 4.45 5.75 -10.12
N LEU A 107 5.58 5.53 -9.42
CA LEU A 107 6.72 6.44 -9.45
C LEU A 107 7.26 6.61 -10.88
N GLY A 108 7.43 5.50 -11.60
CA GLY A 108 7.83 5.51 -13.01
C GLY A 108 6.89 6.36 -13.87
N ALA A 109 5.57 6.21 -13.70
CA ALA A 109 4.59 7.02 -14.42
C ALA A 109 4.72 8.52 -14.10
N TYR A 110 5.00 8.87 -12.84
CA TYR A 110 5.20 10.27 -12.44
C TYR A 110 6.47 10.84 -13.05
N PHE A 111 7.57 10.08 -13.06
CA PHE A 111 8.82 10.50 -13.71
C PHE A 111 8.64 10.70 -15.21
N SER A 112 7.95 9.79 -15.91
CA SER A 112 7.64 9.96 -17.33
C SER A 112 6.84 11.22 -17.59
N ALA A 113 5.77 11.45 -16.82
CA ALA A 113 4.95 12.66 -16.96
C ALA A 113 5.74 13.96 -16.70
N LEU A 114 6.65 13.96 -15.72
CA LEU A 114 7.52 15.11 -15.44
C LEU A 114 8.53 15.36 -16.58
N GLN A 115 9.11 14.30 -17.16
CA GLN A 115 10.03 14.43 -18.29
C GLN A 115 9.35 14.99 -19.55
N GLU A 116 8.08 14.67 -19.75
CA GLU A 116 7.28 15.21 -20.86
C GLU A 116 6.89 16.68 -20.64
N ALA A 117 6.59 17.05 -19.39
CA ALA A 117 6.17 18.41 -19.04
C ALA A 117 7.34 19.42 -18.97
N LEU A 118 8.52 18.97 -18.58
CA LEU A 118 9.69 19.84 -18.46
C LEU A 118 10.33 20.09 -19.85
N PRO A 119 10.76 21.33 -20.15
CA PRO A 119 11.49 21.60 -21.37
C PRO A 119 12.75 20.73 -21.41
N ARG A 120 13.01 20.12 -22.57
CA ARG A 120 14.26 19.38 -22.76
C ARG A 120 15.42 20.32 -22.48
N PRO A 121 16.46 19.89 -21.74
CA PRO A 121 17.64 20.71 -21.57
C PRO A 121 18.14 21.11 -22.95
N GLU A 122 18.35 22.42 -23.16
CA GLU A 122 18.88 22.94 -24.42
C GLU A 122 20.14 22.14 -24.77
N ALA A 123 20.18 21.58 -25.97
CA ALA A 123 21.36 20.88 -26.45
C ALA A 123 22.52 21.88 -26.40
N THR A 124 23.53 21.60 -25.56
CA THR A 124 24.75 22.42 -25.54
C THR A 124 25.29 22.50 -26.97
N PRO A 125 25.51 23.71 -27.52
CA PRO A 125 25.96 23.84 -28.89
C PRO A 125 27.25 23.05 -29.06
N LYS A 126 27.26 22.14 -30.04
CA LYS A 126 28.43 21.34 -30.41
C LYS A 126 29.57 22.32 -30.71
N PRO A 127 30.76 22.16 -30.12
CA PRO A 127 31.87 23.07 -30.40
C PRO A 127 32.17 23.06 -31.90
N ALA A 128 32.17 24.25 -32.50
CA ALA A 128 32.55 24.40 -33.91
C ALA A 128 33.99 23.92 -34.07
N THR A 129 34.16 22.86 -34.86
CA THR A 129 35.46 22.37 -35.33
C THR A 129 35.86 23.17 -36.56
#